data_AF-A0A8J5MI37-F1
#
_entry.id   AF-A0A8J5MI37-F1
#
_cell.length_a   1.000
_cell.length_b   1.000
_cell.length_c   1.000
_cell.angle_alpha   90.00
_cell.angle_beta   90.00
_cell.angle_gamma   90.00
#
_symmetry.space_group_name_H-M   'P 1'
#
loop_
_entity.id
_entity.type
_entity.pdbx_description
1 polymer ?
#
loop_
_entity_poly.entity_id
_entity_poly.type
_entity_poly.pdbx_seq_one_letter_code
_entity_poly.pdbx_strand_id
1 'polypeptide(L)'
;MDGRCCDFYASEVLPRELDGATVLLADNFDCHISEEGQRVVADTAFSVVYPLPPNNTFTCQPLDVGVMGPPKSALRITRVHNKGPSPKTAAEKRRDIMERTIITWNSIDEGTVLESFETAIPRQFDALEFM
;
A
#
# COMPACT_ATOMS: atom_id res chain seq x y z
N MET A 1 6.57 -3.61 10.58
CA MET A 1 6.39 -5.01 10.18
C MET A 1 7.60 -5.81 10.69
N ASP A 2 7.58 -7.13 10.75
CA ASP A 2 8.81 -7.92 11.00
C ASP A 2 9.00 -8.96 9.88
N GLY A 3 10.11 -9.69 9.89
CA GLY A 3 10.41 -10.69 8.86
C GLY A 3 9.34 -11.79 8.76
N ARG A 4 8.76 -12.22 9.88
CA ARG A 4 7.68 -13.23 9.90
C ARG A 4 6.40 -12.69 9.26
N CYS A 5 6.08 -11.44 9.52
CA CYS A 5 4.94 -10.79 8.89
C CYS A 5 5.15 -10.69 7.37
N CYS A 6 6.34 -10.26 6.93
CA CYS A 6 6.68 -10.21 5.50
C CYS A 6 6.58 -11.58 4.84
N ASP A 7 7.11 -12.62 5.49
CA ASP A 7 7.04 -14.00 5.03
C ASP A 7 5.59 -14.48 4.86
N PHE A 8 4.73 -14.22 5.85
CA PHE A 8 3.31 -14.53 5.75
C PHE A 8 2.62 -13.82 4.58
N TYR A 9 2.84 -12.50 4.41
CA TYR A 9 2.21 -11.78 3.30
C TYR A 9 2.73 -12.26 1.94
N ALA A 10 4.02 -12.52 1.82
CA ALA A 10 4.63 -12.98 0.58
C ALA A 10 4.19 -14.40 0.20
N SER A 11 4.09 -15.31 1.16
CA SER A 11 3.75 -16.72 0.92
C SER A 11 2.25 -17.00 0.86
N GLU A 12 1.43 -16.28 1.63
CA GLU A 12 0.01 -16.60 1.79
C GLU A 12 -0.94 -15.60 1.13
N VAL A 13 -0.54 -14.33 1.00
CA VAL A 13 -1.44 -13.26 0.53
C VAL A 13 -1.16 -12.91 -0.93
N LEU A 14 0.08 -12.47 -1.23
CA LEU A 14 0.45 -12.02 -2.58
C LEU A 14 0.15 -13.04 -3.69
N PRO A 15 0.41 -14.36 -3.54
CA PRO A 15 0.21 -15.30 -4.64
C PRO A 15 -1.25 -15.47 -5.07
N ARG A 16 -2.21 -15.01 -4.25
CA ARG A 16 -3.65 -15.04 -4.55
C ARG A 16 -4.11 -13.84 -5.36
N GLU A 17 -3.32 -12.77 -5.34
CA GLU A 17 -3.64 -11.47 -5.94
C GLU A 17 -2.81 -11.18 -7.21
N LEU A 18 -1.94 -12.11 -7.60
CA LEU A 18 -1.01 -11.93 -8.72
C LEU A 18 -1.31 -12.94 -9.83
N ASP A 19 -1.41 -12.45 -11.06
CA ASP A 19 -1.64 -13.27 -12.25
C ASP A 19 -0.35 -13.76 -12.95
N GLY A 20 0.82 -13.35 -12.46
CA GLY A 20 2.10 -13.71 -13.06
C GLY A 20 3.30 -12.92 -12.55
N ALA A 21 4.34 -12.83 -13.39
CA ALA A 21 5.57 -12.11 -13.06
C ALA A 21 5.28 -10.63 -12.80
N THR A 22 5.60 -10.16 -11.60
CA THR A 22 5.27 -8.81 -11.14
C THR A 22 6.46 -8.11 -10.49
N VAL A 23 6.31 -6.80 -10.28
CA VAL A 23 7.27 -5.97 -9.54
C VAL A 23 6.57 -5.41 -8.31
N LEU A 24 7.12 -5.67 -7.14
CA LEU A 24 6.64 -5.14 -5.87
C LEU A 24 7.41 -3.87 -5.50
N LEU A 25 6.76 -2.71 -5.65
CA LEU A 25 7.28 -1.44 -5.16
C LEU A 25 7.09 -1.35 -3.65
N ALA A 26 8.18 -1.43 -2.89
CA ALA A 26 8.17 -1.44 -1.43
C ALA A 26 9.03 -0.32 -0.84
N ASP A 27 8.68 0.15 0.35
CA ASP A 27 9.54 1.05 1.10
C ASP A 27 10.83 0.34 1.55
N ASN A 28 11.80 1.13 2.01
CA ASN A 28 13.12 0.63 2.44
C ASN A 28 13.09 0.06 3.87
N PHE A 29 11.99 -0.59 4.27
CA PHE A 29 11.90 -1.23 5.57
C PHE A 29 12.80 -2.48 5.59
N ASP A 30 13.47 -2.76 6.72
CA ASP A 30 14.54 -3.77 6.79
C ASP A 30 14.10 -5.14 6.23
N CYS A 31 12.87 -5.59 6.52
CA CYS A 31 12.40 -6.88 6.00
C CYS A 31 12.03 -6.90 4.51
N HIS A 32 11.90 -5.75 3.84
CA HIS A 32 11.71 -5.68 2.39
C HIS A 32 13.03 -5.65 1.62
N ILE A 33 14.10 -5.17 2.25
CA ILE A 33 15.42 -4.99 1.61
C ILE A 33 16.43 -6.06 2.00
N SER A 34 16.14 -6.85 3.04
CA SER A 34 16.99 -7.99 3.40
C SER A 34 16.96 -9.04 2.29
N GLU A 35 18.09 -9.74 2.13
CA GLU A 35 18.22 -10.82 1.15
C GLU A 35 17.15 -11.88 1.36
N GLU A 36 16.88 -12.24 2.61
CA GLU A 36 15.86 -13.22 2.97
C GLU A 36 14.46 -12.75 2.57
N GLY A 37 14.11 -11.48 2.83
CA GLY A 37 12.80 -10.94 2.50
C GLY A 37 12.54 -10.90 1.00
N GLN A 38 13.53 -10.41 0.23
CA GLN A 38 13.44 -10.37 -1.23
C GLN A 38 13.37 -11.77 -1.84
N ARG A 39 14.13 -12.71 -1.29
CA ARG A 39 14.11 -14.09 -1.73
C ARG A 39 12.75 -14.75 -1.50
N VAL A 40 12.13 -14.55 -0.34
CA VAL A 40 10.78 -15.11 -0.10
C VAL A 40 9.78 -14.57 -1.11
N VAL A 41 9.78 -13.26 -1.39
CA VAL A 41 8.88 -12.67 -2.40
C VAL A 41 9.12 -13.26 -3.80
N ALA A 42 10.39 -13.44 -4.18
CA ALA A 42 10.74 -14.05 -5.47
C ALA A 42 10.31 -15.52 -5.57
N ASP A 43 10.62 -16.32 -4.53
CA ASP A 43 10.38 -17.76 -4.51
C ASP A 43 8.89 -18.11 -4.38
N THR A 44 8.13 -17.31 -3.62
CA THR A 44 6.73 -17.64 -3.26
C THR A 44 5.67 -16.89 -4.07
N ALA A 45 5.95 -15.64 -4.46
CA ALA A 45 5.00 -14.79 -5.18
C ALA A 45 5.38 -14.52 -6.64
N PHE A 46 6.49 -15.10 -7.12
CA PHE A 46 7.01 -14.87 -8.48
C PHE A 46 7.15 -13.38 -8.82
N SER A 47 7.57 -12.60 -7.82
CA SER A 47 7.66 -11.14 -7.89
C SER A 47 9.06 -10.66 -7.53
N VAL A 48 9.53 -9.59 -8.17
CA VAL A 48 10.79 -8.93 -7.83
C VAL A 48 10.49 -7.71 -6.96
N VAL A 49 11.20 -7.58 -5.83
CA VAL A 49 11.09 -6.38 -4.97
C VAL A 49 11.93 -5.26 -5.57
N TYR A 50 11.30 -4.10 -5.78
CA TYR A 50 11.98 -2.87 -6.13
C TYR A 50 11.89 -1.88 -4.96
N PRO A 51 12.95 -1.77 -4.14
CA PRO A 51 12.95 -0.90 -2.98
C PRO A 51 13.04 0.57 -3.41
N LEU A 52 12.18 1.40 -2.82
CA LEU A 52 12.19 2.84 -3.05
C LEU A 52 13.38 3.50 -2.34
N PRO A 53 13.86 4.66 -2.83
CA PRO A 53 14.89 5.42 -2.13
C PRO A 53 14.51 5.69 -0.67
N PRO A 54 15.45 5.60 0.28
CA PRO A 54 15.17 5.88 1.68
C PRO A 54 14.50 7.24 1.88
N ASN A 55 13.51 7.31 2.78
CA ASN A 55 12.76 8.52 3.12
C ASN A 55 12.00 9.21 1.97
N ASN A 56 11.74 8.48 0.87
CA ASN A 56 11.00 9.02 -0.28
C ASN A 56 9.63 8.34 -0.50
N THR A 57 9.04 7.70 0.52
CA THR A 57 7.72 7.04 0.32
C THR A 57 6.64 8.04 -0.07
N PHE A 58 6.62 9.21 0.56
CA PHE A 58 5.70 10.31 0.25
C PHE A 58 5.78 10.80 -1.21
N THR A 59 6.92 10.65 -1.89
CA THR A 59 7.12 11.12 -3.27
C THR A 59 7.09 9.99 -4.29
N CYS A 60 7.57 8.81 -3.92
CA CYS A 60 7.83 7.71 -4.86
C CYS A 60 6.94 6.48 -4.64
N GLN A 61 6.20 6.38 -3.54
CA GLN A 61 5.31 5.25 -3.28
C GLN A 61 3.87 5.58 -3.72
N PRO A 62 3.31 4.88 -4.73
CA PRO A 62 1.94 5.14 -5.20
C PRO A 62 0.90 5.08 -4.06
N LEU A 63 1.09 4.13 -3.14
CA LEU A 63 0.24 3.99 -1.95
C LEU A 63 0.17 5.29 -1.13
N ASP A 64 1.32 5.89 -0.81
CA ASP A 64 1.39 7.12 -0.02
C ASP A 64 1.03 8.38 -0.82
N VAL A 65 1.41 8.43 -2.10
CA VAL A 65 1.20 9.59 -2.99
C VAL A 65 -0.27 9.81 -3.30
N GLY A 66 -1.00 8.76 -3.67
CA GLY A 66 -2.37 8.88 -4.19
C GLY A 66 -3.40 8.04 -3.44
N VAL A 67 -3.12 6.76 -3.21
CA VAL A 67 -4.13 5.79 -2.72
C VAL A 67 -4.60 6.10 -1.30
N MET A 68 -3.68 6.49 -0.41
CA MET A 68 -4.01 6.69 1.01
C MET A 68 -4.75 8.00 1.30
N GLY A 69 -4.76 8.97 0.38
CA GLY A 69 -5.42 10.27 0.56
C GLY A 69 -6.95 10.15 0.72
N PRO A 70 -7.66 9.57 -0.26
CA PRO A 70 -9.11 9.43 -0.21
C PRO A 70 -9.64 8.66 1.02
N PRO A 71 -9.10 7.48 1.39
CA PRO A 71 -9.53 6.76 2.59
C PRO A 71 -9.32 7.57 3.88
N LYS A 72 -8.17 8.24 4.03
CA LYS A 72 -7.91 9.11 5.19
C LYS A 72 -8.94 10.24 5.29
N SER A 73 -9.29 10.86 4.17
CA SER A 73 -10.32 11.90 4.11
C SER A 73 -11.70 11.35 4.47
N ALA A 74 -12.10 10.22 3.89
CA ALA A 74 -13.38 9.57 4.14
C ALA A 74 -13.54 9.12 5.60
N LEU A 75 -12.50 8.57 6.21
CA LEU A 75 -12.48 8.22 7.65
C LEU A 75 -12.68 9.45 8.55
N ARG A 76 -12.10 10.60 8.18
CA ARG A 76 -12.28 11.85 8.91
C ARG A 76 -13.72 12.37 8.80
N ILE A 77 -14.32 12.30 7.62
CA ILE A 77 -15.70 12.73 7.37
C ILE A 77 -16.69 11.83 8.09
N THR A 78 -16.58 10.51 7.93
CA THR A 78 -17.49 9.52 8.55
C THR A 78 -17.45 9.61 10.08
N ARG A 79 -16.29 9.87 10.70
CA ARG A 79 -16.20 10.14 12.14
C ARG A 79 -17.01 11.35 12.57
N VAL A 80 -17.03 12.44 11.78
CA VAL A 80 -17.79 13.66 12.09
C VAL A 80 -19.30 13.44 11.92
N HIS A 81 -19.70 12.63 10.93
CA HIS A 81 -21.11 12.43 10.57
C HIS A 81 -21.79 11.25 11.28
N ASN A 82 -21.03 10.41 12.01
CA ASN A 82 -21.62 9.30 12.74
C ASN A 82 -22.42 9.84 13.95
N LYS A 83 -23.75 9.92 13.78
CA LYS A 83 -24.70 10.38 14.80
C LYS A 83 -25.03 9.30 15.85
N GLY A 84 -24.49 8.09 15.70
CA GLY A 84 -24.65 7.00 16.65
C GLY A 84 -23.90 7.25 17.97
N PRO A 85 -24.15 6.43 19.01
CA PRO A 85 -23.40 6.52 20.26
C PRO A 85 -21.91 6.26 20.00
N SER A 86 -21.06 7.16 20.49
CA SER A 86 -19.61 7.02 20.39
C SER A 86 -19.14 5.72 21.06
N PRO A 87 -18.23 4.94 20.42
CA PRO A 87 -17.62 3.76 21.03
C PRO A 87 -16.95 4.11 22.35
N LYS A 88 -17.25 3.33 23.41
CA LYS A 88 -16.81 3.67 24.78
C LYS A 88 -15.56 2.89 25.16
N THR A 89 -15.48 1.64 24.77
CA THR A 89 -14.35 0.74 25.08
C THR A 89 -13.29 0.76 23.99
N ALA A 90 -12.06 0.33 24.33
CA ALA A 90 -10.99 0.19 23.35
C ALA A 90 -11.34 -0.86 22.27
N ALA A 91 -12.05 -1.93 22.64
CA ALA A 91 -12.48 -2.96 21.69
C ALA A 91 -13.52 -2.43 20.70
N GLU A 92 -14.51 -1.67 21.17
CA GLU A 92 -15.50 -1.02 20.29
C GLU A 92 -14.82 0.00 19.37
N LYS A 93 -13.88 0.81 19.88
CA LYS A 93 -13.12 1.76 19.06
C LYS A 93 -12.32 1.06 17.94
N ARG A 94 -11.70 -0.07 18.25
CA ARG A 94 -10.96 -0.88 17.26
C ARG A 94 -11.87 -1.47 16.19
N ARG A 95 -13.03 -2.02 16.59
CA ARG A 95 -14.01 -2.54 15.64
C ARG A 95 -14.58 -1.44 14.73
N ASP A 96 -14.97 -0.32 15.31
CA ASP A 96 -15.52 0.83 14.58
C ASP A 96 -14.50 1.44 13.60
N ILE A 97 -13.19 1.48 13.92
CA ILE A 97 -12.19 1.91 12.94
C ILE A 97 -11.97 0.84 11.85
N MET A 98 -11.93 -0.45 12.18
CA MET A 98 -11.76 -1.53 11.18
C MET A 98 -12.91 -1.55 10.17
N GLU A 99 -14.16 -1.53 10.64
CA GLU A 99 -15.35 -1.54 9.78
C GLU A 99 -15.37 -0.35 8.84
N ARG A 100 -15.11 0.86 9.35
CA ARG A 100 -15.04 2.05 8.50
C ARG A 100 -13.87 1.99 7.53
N THR A 101 -12.70 1.52 7.95
CA THR A 101 -11.55 1.37 7.05
C THR A 101 -11.89 0.46 5.89
N ILE A 102 -12.53 -0.69 6.14
CA ILE A 102 -12.98 -1.63 5.09
C ILE A 102 -13.92 -0.92 4.10
N ILE A 103 -14.93 -0.20 4.61
CA ILE A 103 -15.88 0.54 3.76
C ILE A 103 -15.15 1.58 2.90
N THR A 104 -14.27 2.37 3.50
CA THR A 104 -13.53 3.42 2.77
C THR A 104 -12.49 2.86 1.81
N TRP A 105 -11.92 1.69 2.10
CA TRP A 105 -10.98 1.01 1.23
C TRP A 105 -11.69 0.47 -0.02
N ASN A 106 -12.87 -0.13 0.17
CA ASN A 106 -13.68 -0.65 -0.93
C ASN A 106 -14.30 0.44 -1.82
N SER A 107 -14.24 1.72 -1.40
CA SER A 107 -14.67 2.85 -2.22
C SER A 107 -13.57 3.44 -3.10
N ILE A 108 -12.33 2.95 -2.99
CA ILE A 108 -11.23 3.36 -3.86
C ILE A 108 -11.51 2.83 -5.26
N ASP A 109 -11.57 3.72 -6.25
CA ASP A 109 -11.73 3.35 -7.64
C ASP A 109 -10.38 3.03 -8.30
N GLU A 110 -10.42 2.28 -9.40
CA GLU A 110 -9.24 1.89 -10.18
C GLU A 110 -8.48 3.11 -10.72
N GLY A 111 -9.18 4.18 -11.11
CA GLY A 111 -8.58 5.42 -11.60
C GLY A 111 -7.68 6.07 -10.56
N THR A 112 -8.13 6.13 -9.30
CA THR A 112 -7.31 6.60 -8.16
C THR A 112 -6.01 5.79 -8.05
N VAL A 113 -6.06 4.47 -8.25
CA VAL A 113 -4.86 3.63 -8.20
C VAL A 113 -3.95 3.96 -9.38
N LEU A 114 -4.45 3.98 -10.61
CA LEU A 114 -3.66 4.28 -11.81
C LEU A 114 -2.98 5.66 -11.73
N GLU A 115 -3.72 6.71 -11.37
CA GLU A 115 -3.19 8.07 -11.22
C GLU A 115 -2.09 8.15 -10.15
N SER A 116 -2.19 7.34 -9.10
CA SER A 116 -1.16 7.28 -8.05
C SER A 116 0.18 6.77 -8.57
N PHE A 117 0.18 5.80 -9.49
CA PHE A 117 1.39 5.30 -10.14
C PHE A 117 1.96 6.34 -11.10
N GLU A 118 1.12 6.98 -11.91
CA GLU A 118 1.56 8.04 -12.82
C GLU A 118 2.19 9.23 -12.08
N THR A 119 1.68 9.56 -10.90
CA THR A 119 2.19 10.66 -10.08
C THR A 119 3.49 10.28 -9.36
N ALA A 120 3.56 9.05 -8.83
CA ALA A 120 4.69 8.61 -8.01
C ALA A 120 5.92 8.21 -8.84
N ILE A 121 5.72 7.70 -10.06
CA ILE A 121 6.81 7.21 -10.91
C ILE A 121 7.21 8.31 -11.90
N PRO A 122 8.44 8.86 -11.81
CA PRO A 122 8.89 9.89 -12.73
C PRO A 122 8.87 9.40 -14.17
N ARG A 123 8.28 10.18 -15.09
CA ARG A 123 8.35 9.94 -16.54
C ARG A 123 9.77 10.27 -17.04
N GLN A 124 10.71 9.34 -16.87
CA GLN A 124 12.11 9.52 -17.29
C GLN A 124 12.30 9.53 -18.82
N PHE A 125 11.24 9.36 -19.63
CA PHE A 125 11.33 9.29 -21.08
C PHE A 125 10.92 10.56 -21.85
N ASP A 126 10.36 11.58 -21.20
CA ASP A 126 10.08 12.86 -21.88
C ASP A 126 11.36 13.71 -22.10
N ALA A 127 12.49 13.29 -21.54
CA ALA A 127 13.78 13.98 -21.62
C ALA A 127 14.78 13.36 -22.63
N LEU A 128 14.41 12.28 -23.31
CA LEU A 128 15.30 11.56 -24.25
C LEU A 128 15.02 11.85 -25.74
N GLU A 129 14.07 12.72 -26.08
CA GLU A 129 13.87 13.19 -27.47
C GLU A 129 14.83 14.33 -27.90
N PHE A 130 15.84 14.67 -27.10
CA PHE A 130 16.81 15.73 -27.42
C PHE A 130 18.28 15.30 -27.30
N MET A 131 18.62 14.07 -27.69
CA MET A 131 20.03 13.69 -27.90
C MET A 131 20.25 12.86 -29.16
#